data_AF-A0AAW7IAX7-F1
#
_entry.id   AF-A0AAW7IAX7-F1
#
_cell.length_a   1.000
_cell.length_b   1.000
_cell.length_c   1.000
_cell.angle_alpha   90.00
_cell.angle_beta   90.00
_cell.angle_gamma   90.00
#
_symmetry.space_group_name_H-M   'P 1'
#
loop_
_entity.id
_entity.type
_entity.pdbx_description
1 polymer ?
#
loop_
_entity_poly.entity_id
_entity_poly.type
_entity_poly.pdbx_seq_one_letter_code
_entity_poly.pdbx_strand_id
1 'polypeptide(L)'
;MTLTTQFYTLLAMIGMGSAFGAALDTYSRFLKRPERKRWIVFIHDFLFWIIQGLLIFYVLFLVNEGEFRLYLFLALLCGFSAYQALFKGFYQRFLELLIILVIKLARFITDAVQMLIFLPIKWLIVSVIAIIIGIGKFVLALLKWAGKILLFILNIFWRPSKWILTYIWNLLPVFVTKNVGKFYNKGKGILLKIKNSINRTLNRWRTKKK
;
A
#
# COMPACT_ATOMS: atom_id res chain seq x y z
N MET A 1 13.57 55.53 38.06
CA MET A 1 14.08 54.14 37.95
C MET A 1 14.86 53.80 39.21
N THR A 2 14.44 52.78 39.97
CA THR A 2 15.23 52.25 41.10
C THR A 2 16.28 51.28 40.58
N LEU A 3 17.35 51.03 41.35
CA LEU A 3 18.37 50.03 40.99
C LEU A 3 17.74 48.64 40.73
N THR A 4 16.70 48.30 41.49
CA THR A 4 15.97 47.05 41.36
C THR A 4 15.27 46.93 40.00
N THR A 5 14.58 47.98 39.51
CA THR A 5 13.96 47.94 38.19
C THR A 5 15.00 47.78 37.09
N GLN A 6 16.16 48.42 37.22
CA GLN A 6 17.27 48.25 36.27
C GLN A 6 17.78 46.80 36.23
N PHE A 7 17.96 46.14 37.37
CA PHE A 7 18.33 44.71 37.39
C PHE A 7 17.26 43.81 36.77
N TYR A 8 15.98 44.07 37.04
CA TYR A 8 14.89 43.33 36.40
C TYR A 8 14.86 43.51 34.88
N THR A 9 15.02 44.76 34.39
CA THR A 9 15.10 45.02 32.94
C THR A 9 16.27 44.28 32.30
N LEU A 10 17.43 44.27 32.95
CA LEU A 10 18.63 43.60 32.44
C LEU A 10 18.41 42.07 32.32
N LEU A 11 17.90 41.43 33.37
CA LEU A 11 17.59 40.00 33.37
C LEU A 11 16.52 39.64 32.33
N ALA A 12 15.47 40.47 32.22
CA ALA A 12 14.42 40.29 31.22
C ALA A 12 15.00 40.37 29.79
N MET A 13 15.90 41.30 29.51
CA MET A 13 16.56 41.42 28.22
C MET A 13 17.50 40.26 27.90
N ILE A 14 18.22 39.73 28.89
CA ILE A 14 19.04 38.52 28.76
C ILE A 14 18.14 37.31 28.45
N GLY A 15 17.04 37.16 29.17
CA GLY A 15 16.03 36.12 28.91
C GLY A 15 15.44 36.23 27.50
N MET A 16 15.09 37.45 27.07
CA MET A 16 14.60 37.71 25.72
C MET A 16 15.64 37.41 24.63
N GLY A 17 16.91 37.77 24.84
CA GLY A 17 17.99 37.41 23.93
C GLY A 17 18.16 35.88 23.81
N SER A 18 17.97 35.17 24.92
CA SER A 18 18.02 33.71 24.94
C SER A 18 16.82 33.07 24.22
N ALA A 19 15.61 33.59 24.46
CA ALA A 19 14.39 33.18 23.76
C ALA A 19 14.46 33.49 22.26
N PHE A 20 15.06 34.62 21.88
CA PHE A 20 15.32 35.00 20.51
C PHE A 20 16.23 33.97 19.82
N GLY A 21 17.30 33.52 20.50
CA GLY A 21 18.18 32.45 20.00
C GLY A 21 17.45 31.13 19.77
N ALA A 22 16.60 30.71 20.72
CA ALA A 22 15.78 29.51 20.60
C ALA A 22 14.77 29.61 19.43
N ALA A 23 14.13 30.76 19.28
CA ALA A 23 13.18 31.02 18.21
C ALA A 23 13.87 31.01 16.83
N LEU A 24 15.07 31.59 16.71
CA LEU A 24 15.87 31.57 15.49
C LEU A 24 16.27 30.14 15.10
N ASP A 25 16.76 29.34 16.04
CA ASP A 25 17.13 27.95 15.77
C ASP A 25 15.92 27.12 15.31
N THR A 26 14.78 27.28 15.98
CA THR A 26 13.50 26.64 15.62
C THR A 26 13.08 27.03 14.21
N TYR A 27 13.04 28.33 13.96
CA TYR A 27 12.68 28.89 12.67
C TYR A 27 13.58 28.36 11.55
N SER A 28 14.90 28.35 11.76
CA SER A 28 15.87 27.85 10.79
C SER A 28 15.63 26.38 10.42
N ARG A 29 15.21 25.55 11.39
CA ARG A 29 14.96 24.13 11.19
C ARG A 29 13.65 23.85 10.46
N PHE A 30 12.60 24.61 10.74
CA PHE A 30 11.31 24.48 10.06
C PHE A 30 11.30 25.06 8.65
N LEU A 31 12.08 26.12 8.39
CA LEU A 31 12.06 26.82 7.11
C LEU A 31 12.68 26.01 5.97
N LYS A 32 13.58 25.04 6.27
CA LYS A 32 14.30 24.19 5.30
C LYS A 32 14.67 24.97 4.02
N ARG A 33 15.54 25.97 4.19
CA ARG A 33 15.93 26.97 3.19
C ARG A 33 16.15 26.45 1.75
N PRO A 34 16.81 25.30 1.50
CA PRO A 34 17.04 24.84 0.12
C PRO A 34 15.81 24.26 -0.59
N GLU A 35 14.77 23.84 0.14
CA GLU A 35 13.60 23.19 -0.44
C GLU A 35 12.45 24.17 -0.77
N ARG A 36 12.51 25.40 -0.25
CA ARG A 36 11.40 26.35 -0.28
C ARG A 36 11.65 27.50 -1.27
N LYS A 37 10.60 27.92 -1.99
CA LYS A 37 10.67 29.05 -2.94
C LYS A 37 11.18 30.32 -2.25
N ARG A 38 12.09 31.03 -2.91
CA ARG A 38 12.78 32.23 -2.37
C ARG A 38 11.82 33.32 -1.87
N TRP A 39 10.70 33.53 -2.54
CA TRP A 39 9.66 34.48 -2.12
C TRP A 39 8.99 34.12 -0.79
N ILE A 40 8.75 32.83 -0.54
CA ILE A 40 8.12 32.37 0.71
C ILE A 40 9.10 32.54 1.87
N VAL A 41 10.38 32.23 1.65
CA VAL A 41 11.46 32.46 2.63
C VAL A 41 11.55 33.94 2.99
N PHE A 42 11.50 34.83 1.99
CA PHE A 42 11.53 36.27 2.22
C PHE A 42 10.37 36.77 3.10
N ILE A 43 9.14 36.35 2.79
CA ILE A 43 7.96 36.74 3.59
C ILE A 43 8.06 36.23 5.03
N HIS A 44 8.51 34.98 5.21
CA HIS A 44 8.66 34.41 6.55
C HIS A 44 9.79 35.09 7.33
N ASP A 45 10.91 35.43 6.68
CA ASP A 45 12.01 36.14 7.31
C ASP A 45 11.55 37.53 7.77
N PHE A 46 10.84 38.26 6.89
CA PHE A 46 10.27 39.57 7.22
C PHE A 46 9.30 39.49 8.41
N LEU A 47 8.38 38.52 8.38
CA LEU A 47 7.41 38.33 9.45
C LEU A 47 8.09 37.93 10.77
N PHE A 48 9.11 37.07 10.72
CA PHE A 48 9.88 36.66 11.88
C PHE A 48 10.57 37.85 12.55
N TRP A 49 11.25 38.70 11.77
CA TRP A 49 11.94 39.88 12.29
C TRP A 49 10.97 40.92 12.87
N ILE A 50 9.81 41.13 12.24
CA ILE A 50 8.77 42.01 12.78
C ILE A 50 8.24 41.47 14.11
N ILE A 51 7.87 40.19 14.16
CA ILE A 51 7.35 39.57 15.38
C ILE A 51 8.37 39.68 16.50
N GLN A 52 9.66 39.39 16.22
CA GLN A 52 10.67 39.46 17.26
C GLN A 52 11.01 40.87 17.70
N GLY A 53 11.07 41.83 16.77
CA GLY A 53 11.21 43.24 17.11
C GLY A 53 10.07 43.71 18.02
N LEU A 54 8.84 43.35 17.70
CA LEU A 54 7.66 43.66 18.51
C LEU A 54 7.70 42.96 19.88
N LEU A 55 8.13 41.71 19.96
CA LEU A 55 8.21 40.96 21.22
C LEU A 55 9.26 41.56 22.16
N ILE A 56 10.44 41.88 21.64
CA ILE A 56 11.51 42.54 22.40
C ILE A 56 11.05 43.93 22.85
N PHE A 57 10.44 44.70 21.96
CA PHE A 57 9.92 46.02 22.29
C PHE A 57 8.79 45.97 23.32
N TYR A 58 7.89 44.98 23.22
CA TYR A 58 6.80 44.78 24.17
C TYR A 58 7.32 44.47 25.58
N VAL A 59 8.29 43.57 25.69
CA VAL A 59 8.93 43.26 26.99
C VAL A 59 9.69 44.48 27.52
N LEU A 60 10.36 45.23 26.64
CA LEU A 60 11.01 46.49 27.02
C LEU A 60 10.02 47.52 27.53
N PHE A 61 8.85 47.63 26.88
CA PHE A 61 7.76 48.51 27.30
C PHE A 61 7.22 48.11 28.67
N LEU A 62 7.02 46.81 28.91
CA LEU A 62 6.48 46.30 30.18
C LEU A 62 7.41 46.53 31.37
N VAL A 63 8.73 46.37 31.18
CA VAL A 63 9.70 46.38 32.30
C VAL A 63 10.39 47.74 32.46
N ASN A 64 10.52 48.52 31.39
CA ASN A 64 11.30 49.77 31.38
C ASN A 64 10.52 50.98 30.82
N GLU A 65 9.18 50.89 30.70
CA GLU A 65 8.33 51.91 30.06
C GLU A 65 8.76 52.28 28.61
N GLY A 66 9.54 51.40 27.97
CA GLY A 66 10.02 51.62 26.60
C GLY A 66 11.26 52.51 26.50
N GLU A 67 11.94 52.81 27.61
CA GLU A 67 13.20 53.54 27.57
C GLU A 67 14.30 52.72 26.86
N PHE A 68 14.70 53.22 25.69
CA PHE A 68 15.74 52.62 24.88
C PHE A 68 17.13 53.05 25.38
N ARG A 69 17.92 52.09 25.88
CA ARG A 69 19.28 52.36 26.37
C ARG A 69 20.27 51.33 25.83
N LEU A 70 21.50 51.77 25.53
CA LEU A 70 22.54 50.95 24.88
C LEU A 70 22.89 49.67 25.66
N TYR A 71 22.88 49.70 27.00
CA TYR A 71 23.20 48.52 27.80
C TYR A 71 22.13 47.41 27.69
N LEU A 72 20.89 47.74 27.32
CA LEU A 72 19.83 46.75 27.09
C LEU A 72 20.08 45.96 25.80
N PHE A 73 20.69 46.58 24.79
CA PHE A 73 21.19 45.86 23.61
C PHE A 73 22.32 44.91 23.95
N LEU A 74 23.26 45.35 24.79
CA LEU A 74 24.33 44.49 25.29
C LEU A 74 23.77 43.31 26.08
N ALA A 75 22.76 43.53 26.92
CA ALA A 75 22.07 42.47 27.66
C ALA A 75 21.39 41.47 26.73
N LEU A 76 20.72 41.93 25.67
CA LEU A 76 20.11 41.08 24.65
C LEU A 76 21.16 40.24 23.90
N LEU A 77 22.26 40.86 23.46
CA LEU A 77 23.37 40.18 22.80
C LEU A 77 24.03 39.15 23.73
N CYS A 78 24.24 39.52 24.98
CA CYS A 78 24.78 38.63 26.00
C CYS A 78 23.86 37.42 26.23
N GLY A 79 22.55 37.62 26.34
CA GLY A 79 21.57 36.55 26.43
C GLY A 79 21.58 35.63 25.21
N PHE A 80 21.65 36.20 24.01
CA PHE A 80 21.76 35.41 22.78
C PHE A 80 23.06 34.58 22.74
N SER A 81 24.20 35.16 23.12
CA SER A 81 25.48 34.44 23.22
C SER A 81 25.44 33.34 24.28
N ALA A 82 24.80 33.61 25.43
CA ALA A 82 24.61 32.62 26.48
C ALA A 82 23.76 31.43 25.99
N TYR A 83 22.68 31.70 25.26
CA TYR A 83 21.90 30.66 24.60
C TYR A 83 22.75 29.84 23.62
N GLN A 84 23.51 30.49 22.75
CA GLN A 84 24.33 29.83 21.74
C GLN A 84 25.38 28.90 22.38
N ALA A 85 26.01 29.33 23.47
CA ALA A 85 27.08 28.59 24.14
C ALA A 85 26.57 27.44 25.03
N LEU A 86 25.49 27.68 25.79
CA LEU A 86 25.05 26.77 26.85
C LEU A 86 23.82 25.94 26.43
N PHE A 87 22.83 26.58 25.81
CA PHE A 87 21.50 25.99 25.64
C PHE A 87 21.26 25.39 24.27
N LYS A 88 21.99 25.83 23.24
CA LYS A 88 21.81 25.36 21.85
C LYS A 88 21.82 23.84 21.72
N GLY A 89 22.84 23.18 22.30
CA GLY A 89 22.98 21.73 22.21
C GLY A 89 21.82 20.98 22.88
N PHE A 90 21.40 21.44 24.06
CA PHE A 90 20.26 20.85 24.77
C PHE A 90 18.94 21.09 24.02
N TYR A 91 18.72 22.31 23.55
CA TYR A 91 17.52 22.71 22.84
C TYR A 91 17.34 21.93 21.54
N GLN A 92 18.41 21.78 20.75
CA GLN A 92 18.35 21.03 19.49
C GLN A 92 18.04 19.55 19.72
N ARG A 93 18.64 18.92 20.74
CA ARG A 93 18.33 17.53 21.12
C ARG A 93 16.88 17.39 21.57
N PHE A 94 16.39 18.30 22.42
CA PHE A 94 15.00 18.30 22.86
C PHE A 94 14.03 18.43 21.67
N LEU A 95 14.31 19.36 20.75
CA LEU A 95 13.50 19.57 19.56
C LEU A 95 13.52 18.33 18.64
N GLU A 96 14.66 17.68 18.46
CA GLU A 96 14.76 16.43 17.70
C GLU A 96 14.01 15.27 18.35
N LEU A 97 14.13 15.10 19.67
CA LEU A 97 13.35 14.12 20.43
C LEU A 97 11.85 14.33 20.24
N LEU A 98 11.40 15.59 20.31
CA LEU A 98 10.00 15.96 20.09
C LEU A 98 9.54 15.59 18.67
N ILE A 99 10.32 15.96 17.65
CA ILE A 99 10.01 15.61 16.25
C ILE A 99 9.94 14.09 16.05
N ILE A 100 10.93 13.35 16.56
CA ILE A 100 10.95 11.88 16.45
C ILE A 100 9.75 11.27 17.17
N LEU A 101 9.40 11.78 18.35
CA LEU A 101 8.26 11.31 19.12
C LEU A 101 6.94 11.53 18.36
N VAL A 102 6.76 12.72 17.77
CA VAL A 102 5.58 13.02 16.94
C VAL A 102 5.51 12.12 15.71
N ILE A 103 6.63 11.89 15.02
CA ILE A 103 6.68 11.00 13.85
C ILE A 103 6.37 9.55 14.26
N LYS A 104 6.94 9.08 15.38
CA LYS A 104 6.68 7.74 15.91
C LYS A 104 5.21 7.58 16.29
N LEU A 105 4.60 8.56 16.94
CA LEU A 105 3.18 8.55 17.27
C LEU A 105 2.32 8.53 16.01
N ALA A 106 2.60 9.39 15.04
CA ALA A 106 1.87 9.42 13.78
C ALA A 106 1.95 8.07 13.05
N ARG A 107 3.15 7.49 12.97
CA ARG A 107 3.35 6.16 12.36
C ARG A 107 2.66 5.06 13.14
N PHE A 108 2.72 5.10 14.47
CA PHE A 108 2.03 4.14 15.31
C PHE A 108 0.51 4.18 15.07
N ILE A 109 -0.07 5.37 14.93
CA ILE A 109 -1.49 5.53 14.60
C ILE A 109 -1.78 4.96 13.21
N THR A 110 -0.99 5.28 12.19
CA THR A 110 -1.22 4.75 10.84
C THR A 110 -1.08 3.24 10.78
N ASP A 111 -0.09 2.68 11.46
CA ASP A 111 0.15 1.23 11.51
C ASP A 111 -0.96 0.53 12.29
N ALA A 112 -1.43 1.12 13.40
CA ALA A 112 -2.56 0.61 14.17
C ALA A 112 -3.84 0.61 13.32
N VAL A 113 -4.13 1.70 12.61
CA VAL A 113 -5.28 1.78 11.69
C VAL A 113 -5.14 0.76 10.57
N GLN A 114 -3.93 0.60 9.99
CA GLN A 114 -3.70 -0.35 8.92
C GLN A 114 -3.91 -1.79 9.39
N MET A 115 -3.36 -2.16 10.54
CA MET A 115 -3.50 -3.48 11.12
C MET A 115 -4.94 -3.77 11.56
N LEU A 116 -5.63 -2.78 12.13
CA LEU A 116 -7.00 -2.92 12.62
C LEU A 116 -8.04 -2.94 11.49
N ILE A 117 -7.81 -2.26 10.37
CA ILE A 117 -8.82 -2.14 9.29
C ILE A 117 -8.47 -3.01 8.08
N PHE A 118 -7.24 -2.92 7.54
CA PHE A 118 -6.92 -3.64 6.30
C PHE A 118 -6.78 -5.14 6.52
N LEU A 119 -6.24 -5.57 7.66
CA LEU A 119 -6.05 -6.98 7.96
C LEU A 119 -7.37 -7.76 8.07
N PRO A 120 -8.39 -7.30 8.83
CA PRO A 120 -9.67 -8.01 8.87
C PRO A 120 -10.43 -7.94 7.55
N ILE A 121 -10.39 -6.82 6.83
CA ILE A 121 -11.05 -6.71 5.52
C ILE A 121 -10.45 -7.71 4.52
N LYS A 122 -9.12 -7.84 4.48
CA LYS A 122 -8.46 -8.82 3.62
C LYS A 122 -8.87 -10.25 3.97
N TRP A 123 -8.94 -10.58 5.26
CA TRP A 123 -9.41 -11.88 5.73
C TRP A 123 -10.87 -12.16 5.34
N LEU A 124 -11.74 -11.15 5.42
CA LEU A 124 -13.14 -11.26 5.00
C LEU A 124 -13.24 -11.55 3.49
N ILE A 125 -12.53 -10.80 2.65
CA ILE A 125 -12.54 -10.99 1.20
C ILE A 125 -12.02 -12.39 0.83
N VAL A 126 -10.90 -12.80 1.42
CA VAL A 126 -10.32 -14.13 1.17
C VAL A 126 -11.29 -15.23 1.61
N SER A 127 -11.97 -15.06 2.74
CA SER A 127 -12.96 -16.03 3.23
C SER A 127 -14.16 -16.15 2.29
N VAL A 128 -14.69 -15.03 1.78
CA VAL A 128 -15.79 -15.03 0.81
C VAL A 128 -15.37 -15.73 -0.49
N ILE A 129 -14.19 -15.43 -1.03
CA ILE A 129 -13.67 -16.08 -2.24
C ILE A 129 -13.46 -17.58 -2.01
N ALA A 130 -12.93 -17.97 -0.84
CA ALA A 130 -12.73 -19.36 -0.48
C ALA A 130 -14.06 -20.14 -0.42
N ILE A 131 -15.12 -19.53 0.10
CA ILE A 131 -16.47 -20.11 0.13
C ILE A 131 -17.00 -20.31 -1.29
N ILE A 132 -16.90 -19.30 -2.16
CA ILE A 132 -17.38 -19.39 -3.56
C ILE A 132 -16.64 -20.52 -4.32
N ILE A 133 -15.32 -20.58 -4.19
CA ILE A 133 -14.50 -21.63 -4.82
C ILE A 133 -14.86 -23.01 -4.23
N GLY A 134 -15.09 -23.10 -2.92
CA GLY A 134 -15.50 -24.32 -2.23
C GLY A 134 -16.82 -24.85 -2.78
N ILE A 135 -17.83 -23.98 -2.89
CA ILE A 135 -19.15 -24.32 -3.46
C ILE A 135 -19.00 -24.74 -4.93
N GLY A 136 -18.25 -24.00 -5.73
CA GLY A 136 -18.02 -24.34 -7.14
C GLY A 136 -17.37 -25.72 -7.32
N LYS A 137 -16.36 -26.04 -6.50
CA LYS A 137 -15.73 -27.37 -6.49
C LYS A 137 -16.71 -28.46 -6.08
N PHE A 138 -17.55 -28.19 -5.07
CA PHE A 138 -18.56 -29.13 -4.60
C PHE A 138 -19.61 -29.43 -5.67
N VAL A 139 -20.13 -28.41 -6.35
CA VAL A 139 -21.09 -28.56 -7.46
C VAL A 139 -20.49 -29.36 -8.62
N LEU A 140 -19.25 -29.05 -9.01
CA LEU A 140 -18.57 -29.82 -10.06
C LEU A 140 -18.31 -31.27 -9.65
N ALA A 141 -18.01 -31.53 -8.38
CA ALA A 141 -17.87 -32.88 -7.86
C ALA A 141 -19.20 -33.64 -7.96
N LEU A 142 -20.31 -33.03 -7.55
CA LEU A 142 -21.66 -33.61 -7.69
C LEU A 142 -22.01 -33.92 -9.14
N LEU A 143 -21.76 -32.98 -10.06
CA LEU A 143 -22.05 -33.17 -11.47
C LEU A 143 -21.22 -34.31 -12.09
N LYS A 144 -19.92 -34.40 -11.76
CA LYS A 144 -19.06 -35.51 -12.19
C LYS A 144 -19.55 -36.84 -11.63
N TRP A 145 -19.97 -36.86 -10.37
CA TRP A 145 -20.47 -38.06 -9.72
C TRP A 145 -21.79 -38.53 -10.35
N ALA A 146 -22.73 -37.61 -10.56
CA ALA A 146 -23.98 -37.84 -11.27
C ALA A 146 -23.75 -38.31 -12.72
N GLY A 147 -22.82 -37.68 -13.44
CA GLY A 147 -22.44 -38.12 -14.79
C GLY A 147 -21.83 -39.53 -14.81
N LYS A 148 -21.02 -39.88 -13.81
CA LYS A 148 -20.47 -41.23 -13.66
C LYS A 148 -21.58 -42.27 -13.42
N ILE A 149 -22.59 -41.92 -12.62
CA ILE A 149 -23.76 -42.75 -12.36
C ILE A 149 -24.59 -42.92 -13.63
N LEU A 150 -24.84 -41.84 -14.37
CA LEU A 150 -25.57 -41.87 -15.62
C LEU A 150 -24.85 -42.75 -16.66
N LEU A 151 -23.53 -42.62 -16.78
CA LEU A 151 -22.73 -43.49 -17.64
C LEU A 151 -22.73 -44.94 -17.16
N PHE A 152 -22.77 -45.18 -15.85
CA PHE A 152 -22.88 -46.54 -15.30
C PHE A 152 -24.21 -47.18 -15.70
N ILE A 153 -25.32 -46.45 -15.60
CA ILE A 153 -26.66 -46.89 -16.04
C ILE A 153 -26.70 -47.08 -17.57
N LEU A 154 -26.14 -46.16 -18.34
CA LEU A 154 -26.10 -46.32 -19.79
C LEU A 154 -25.27 -47.55 -20.19
N ASN A 155 -24.14 -47.78 -19.53
CA ASN A 155 -23.28 -48.93 -19.80
C ASN A 155 -23.88 -50.24 -19.28
N ILE A 156 -24.64 -50.24 -18.18
CA ILE A 156 -25.36 -51.44 -17.70
C ILE A 156 -26.38 -51.91 -18.73
N PHE A 157 -26.98 -50.98 -19.47
CA PHE A 157 -27.96 -51.27 -20.51
C PHE A 157 -27.31 -51.66 -21.84
N TRP A 158 -26.17 -51.04 -22.19
CA TRP A 158 -25.49 -51.32 -23.46
C TRP A 158 -24.72 -52.66 -23.45
N ARG A 159 -24.23 -53.09 -22.29
CA ARG A 159 -23.50 -54.38 -22.12
C ARG A 159 -24.33 -55.61 -22.51
N PRO A 160 -25.58 -55.81 -22.04
CA PRO A 160 -26.40 -56.96 -22.42
C PRO A 160 -26.81 -56.90 -23.89
N SER A 161 -27.08 -55.71 -24.43
CA SER A 161 -27.35 -55.52 -25.86
C SER A 161 -26.18 -55.99 -26.74
N LYS A 162 -24.93 -55.68 -26.36
CA LYS A 162 -23.74 -56.19 -27.07
C LYS A 162 -23.63 -57.71 -26.99
N TRP A 163 -23.91 -58.31 -25.83
CA TRP A 163 -23.92 -59.77 -25.68
C TRP A 163 -24.94 -60.43 -26.61
N ILE A 164 -26.16 -59.89 -26.66
CA ILE A 164 -27.22 -60.38 -27.55
C ILE A 164 -26.81 -60.24 -29.02
N LEU A 165 -26.20 -59.11 -29.40
CA LEU A 165 -25.72 -58.89 -30.76
C LEU A 165 -24.59 -59.85 -31.14
N THR A 166 -23.65 -60.13 -30.24
CA THR A 166 -22.59 -61.13 -30.46
C THR A 166 -23.15 -62.55 -30.54
N TYR A 167 -24.16 -62.87 -29.72
CA TYR A 167 -24.83 -64.16 -29.75
C TYR A 167 -25.55 -64.38 -31.09
N ILE A 168 -26.26 -63.36 -31.58
CA ILE A 168 -26.88 -63.35 -32.92
C ILE A 168 -25.81 -63.44 -34.01
N TRP A 169 -24.67 -62.76 -33.85
CA TRP A 169 -23.56 -62.81 -34.81
C TRP A 169 -22.94 -64.21 -34.95
N ASN A 170 -22.85 -64.96 -33.85
CA ASN A 170 -22.36 -66.35 -33.85
C ASN A 170 -23.38 -67.36 -34.42
N LEU A 171 -24.66 -67.00 -34.48
CA LEU A 171 -25.74 -67.83 -35.04
C LEU A 171 -25.98 -67.59 -36.55
N LEU A 172 -25.36 -66.56 -37.14
CA LEU A 172 -25.57 -66.22 -38.54
C LEU A 172 -24.67 -67.04 -39.50
N PRO A 173 -25.21 -67.56 -40.62
CA PRO A 173 -24.45 -68.34 -41.59
C PRO A 173 -23.37 -67.49 -42.30
N VAL A 174 -22.25 -68.15 -42.67
CA VAL A 174 -20.99 -67.54 -43.18
C VAL A 174 -21.20 -66.60 -44.38
N PHE A 175 -22.27 -66.76 -45.14
CA PHE A 175 -22.61 -65.90 -46.27
C PHE A 175 -22.95 -64.45 -45.84
N VAL A 176 -23.62 -64.27 -44.70
CA VAL A 176 -24.04 -62.96 -44.19
C VAL A 176 -22.86 -62.21 -43.58
N THR A 177 -22.02 -62.90 -42.81
CA THR A 177 -20.81 -62.31 -42.19
C THR A 177 -19.81 -61.82 -43.22
N LYS A 178 -19.70 -62.49 -44.38
CA LYS A 178 -18.81 -62.09 -45.49
C LYS A 178 -19.29 -60.83 -46.22
N ASN A 179 -20.60 -60.67 -46.42
CA ASN A 179 -21.17 -59.47 -47.03
C ASN A 179 -21.10 -58.25 -46.10
N VAL A 180 -21.46 -58.44 -44.82
CA VAL A 180 -21.34 -57.35 -43.83
C VAL A 180 -19.87 -56.99 -43.58
N GLY A 181 -18.95 -57.96 -43.60
CA GLY A 181 -17.51 -57.72 -43.56
C GLY A 181 -16.98 -56.85 -44.71
N LYS A 182 -17.52 -57.02 -45.93
CA LYS A 182 -17.23 -56.13 -47.07
C LYS A 182 -17.74 -54.70 -46.83
N PHE A 183 -18.95 -54.54 -46.32
CA PHE A 183 -19.49 -53.22 -45.98
C PHE A 183 -18.73 -52.56 -44.82
N TYR A 184 -18.35 -53.33 -43.81
CA TYR A 184 -17.53 -52.87 -42.70
C TYR A 184 -16.15 -52.39 -43.17
N ASN A 185 -15.47 -53.14 -44.03
CA ASN A 185 -14.19 -52.72 -44.61
C ASN A 185 -14.33 -51.48 -45.51
N LYS A 186 -15.43 -51.37 -46.26
CA LYS A 186 -15.73 -50.17 -47.08
C LYS A 186 -15.98 -48.94 -46.21
N GLY A 187 -16.75 -49.10 -45.13
CA GLY A 187 -17.01 -48.05 -44.13
C GLY A 187 -15.75 -47.65 -43.35
N LYS A 188 -14.91 -48.62 -42.96
CA LYS A 188 -13.61 -48.38 -42.31
C LYS A 188 -12.67 -47.57 -43.22
N GLY A 189 -12.69 -47.83 -44.52
CA GLY A 189 -11.94 -47.04 -45.52
C GLY A 189 -12.43 -45.58 -45.61
N ILE A 190 -13.74 -45.36 -45.55
CA ILE A 190 -14.34 -44.01 -45.53
C ILE A 190 -13.96 -43.28 -44.24
N LEU A 191 -14.06 -43.94 -43.08
CA LEU A 191 -13.67 -43.37 -41.78
C LEU A 191 -12.17 -43.05 -41.71
N LEU A 192 -11.30 -43.89 -42.29
CA LEU A 192 -9.86 -43.60 -42.41
C LEU A 192 -9.58 -42.38 -43.29
N LYS A 193 -10.29 -42.23 -44.42
CA LYS A 193 -10.18 -41.03 -45.27
C LYS A 193 -10.63 -39.76 -44.55
N ILE A 194 -11.72 -39.83 -43.79
CA ILE A 194 -12.24 -38.71 -43.00
C ILE A 194 -11.24 -38.34 -41.90
N LYS A 195 -10.74 -39.34 -41.14
CA LYS A 195 -9.71 -39.13 -40.11
C LYS A 195 -8.45 -38.51 -40.68
N ASN A 196 -7.97 -39.01 -41.83
CA ASN A 196 -6.79 -38.46 -42.50
C ASN A 196 -7.03 -37.03 -43.01
N SER A 197 -8.21 -36.71 -43.51
CA SER A 197 -8.56 -35.33 -43.90
C SER A 197 -8.57 -34.40 -42.71
N ILE A 198 -9.24 -34.77 -41.62
CA ILE A 198 -9.28 -33.98 -40.37
C ILE A 198 -7.86 -33.76 -39.84
N ASN A 199 -7.03 -34.79 -39.79
CA ASN A 199 -5.66 -34.69 -39.29
C ASN A 199 -4.77 -33.80 -40.18
N ARG A 200 -5.01 -33.81 -41.50
CA ARG A 200 -4.33 -32.94 -42.46
C ARG A 200 -4.73 -31.47 -42.27
N THR A 201 -6.01 -31.21 -41.99
CA THR A 201 -6.51 -29.86 -41.70
C THR A 201 -5.99 -29.35 -40.34
N LEU A 202 -5.96 -30.21 -39.32
CA LEU A 202 -5.39 -29.91 -38.00
C LEU A 202 -3.89 -29.61 -38.07
N ASN A 203 -3.11 -30.39 -38.82
CA ASN A 203 -1.68 -30.12 -39.00
C ASN A 203 -1.42 -28.82 -39.76
N ARG A 204 -2.19 -28.49 -40.81
CA ARG A 204 -2.10 -27.19 -41.51
C ARG A 204 -2.40 -26.00 -40.59
N TRP A 205 -3.34 -26.15 -39.66
CA TRP A 205 -3.63 -25.14 -38.66
C TRP A 205 -2.50 -25.01 -37.61
N ARG A 206 -1.88 -26.13 -37.20
CA ARG A 206 -0.73 -26.13 -36.28
C ARG A 206 0.53 -25.50 -36.86
N THR A 207 0.77 -25.63 -38.17
CA THR A 207 1.95 -25.05 -38.85
C THR A 207 1.79 -23.57 -39.19
N LYS A 208 0.57 -23.01 -39.22
CA LYS A 208 0.31 -21.57 -39.38
C LYS A 208 0.44 -20.76 -38.09
N LYS A 209 0.59 -21.42 -36.94
CA LYS A 209 0.66 -20.80 -35.61
C LYS A 209 2.07 -20.78 -35.00
N LYS A 210 3.09 -21.22 -35.75
CA LYS A 210 4.51 -20.97 -35.50
C LYS A 210 4.96 -19.84 -36.41
#